data_AF-A0AAW7RVT4-F1
#
_entry.id   AF-A0AAW7RVT4-F1
#
_cell.length_a   1.000
_cell.length_b   1.000
_cell.length_c   1.000
_cell.angle_alpha   90.00
_cell.angle_beta   90.00
_cell.angle_gamma   90.00
#
_symmetry.space_group_name_H-M   'P 1'
#
loop_
_entity.id
_entity.type
_entity.pdbx_description
1 polymer ?
#
loop_
_entity_poly.entity_id
_entity_poly.type
_entity_poly.pdbx_seq_one_letter_code
_entity_poly.pdbx_strand_id
1 'polypeptide(L)'
;MEHTDPADRPDAAHGQQHPIGLYLKIWGLLFVLSTLSYLVDYFNVQGLMRWVLIVVLMIAKAGLIVSIFMHMMWERLALVYAILIPPLCLLVLMVLMAAEAHHTFGMRELFFR
;
A
#
# COMPACT_ATOMS: atom_id res chain seq x y z
N MET A 1 28.26 -15.23 -59.97
CA MET A 1 28.42 -15.46 -58.53
C MET A 1 27.78 -14.28 -57.83
N GLU A 2 26.50 -14.44 -57.52
CA GLU A 2 25.74 -13.51 -56.69
C GLU A 2 26.18 -13.75 -55.26
N HIS A 3 27.03 -12.86 -54.72
CA HIS A 3 27.20 -12.77 -53.29
C HIS A 3 26.82 -11.34 -52.90
N THR A 4 25.56 -11.24 -52.49
CA THR A 4 24.84 -10.07 -52.01
C THR A 4 25.62 -9.29 -50.95
N ASP A 5 25.63 -7.97 -51.12
CA ASP A 5 26.02 -6.95 -50.13
C ASP A 5 25.36 -7.14 -48.74
N PRO A 6 25.97 -6.59 -47.68
CA PRO A 6 25.54 -6.76 -46.30
C PRO A 6 24.35 -5.84 -46.01
N ALA A 7 23.16 -6.39 -45.91
CA ALA A 7 21.98 -5.64 -45.47
C ALA A 7 21.08 -6.51 -44.59
N ASP A 8 20.74 -5.93 -43.43
CA ASP A 8 19.62 -6.30 -42.56
C ASP A 8 19.88 -7.59 -41.73
N ARG A 9 20.02 -7.54 -40.39
CA ARG A 9 19.07 -6.94 -39.43
C ARG A 9 19.78 -6.58 -38.11
N PRO A 10 19.35 -5.52 -37.41
CA PRO A 10 19.69 -5.36 -36.00
C PRO A 10 18.90 -6.40 -35.20
N ASP A 11 19.55 -7.45 -34.71
CA ASP A 11 18.99 -8.33 -33.68
C ASP A 11 19.01 -7.61 -32.32
N ALA A 12 18.27 -6.50 -32.23
CA ALA A 12 17.84 -5.89 -30.97
C ALA A 12 16.50 -6.52 -30.55
N ALA A 13 16.46 -7.85 -30.50
CA ALA A 13 15.28 -8.60 -30.12
C ALA A 13 15.27 -8.79 -28.60
N HIS A 14 14.23 -8.22 -27.97
CA HIS A 14 13.77 -8.49 -26.61
C HIS A 14 14.61 -7.90 -25.47
N GLY A 15 14.74 -6.56 -25.50
CA GLY A 15 14.65 -5.81 -24.25
C GLY A 15 13.32 -6.14 -23.60
N GLN A 16 13.35 -6.99 -22.58
CA GLN A 16 12.26 -7.29 -21.65
C GLN A 16 11.87 -5.98 -20.95
N GLN A 17 11.18 -5.12 -21.68
CA GLN A 17 10.86 -3.75 -21.32
C GLN A 17 9.86 -3.81 -20.18
N HIS A 18 10.42 -3.72 -18.98
CA HIS A 18 9.68 -3.54 -17.75
C HIS A 18 8.67 -2.40 -17.97
N PRO A 19 7.38 -2.65 -17.68
CA PRO A 19 6.27 -1.87 -18.23
C PRO A 19 6.26 -0.44 -17.68
N ILE A 20 6.90 0.48 -18.41
CA ILE A 20 6.95 1.92 -18.06
C ILE A 20 5.52 2.49 -17.88
N GLY A 21 4.57 1.96 -18.65
CA GLY A 21 3.15 2.33 -18.57
C GLY A 21 2.48 1.90 -17.26
N LEU A 22 2.94 0.81 -16.63
CA LEU A 22 2.45 0.39 -15.32
C LEU A 22 2.86 1.44 -14.28
N TYR A 23 4.15 1.78 -14.19
CA TYR A 23 4.65 2.78 -13.23
C TYR A 23 3.99 4.15 -13.39
N LEU A 24 3.79 4.64 -14.62
CA LEU A 24 3.09 5.91 -14.86
C LEU A 24 1.62 5.89 -14.39
N LYS A 25 0.92 4.77 -14.59
CA LYS A 25 -0.47 4.61 -14.15
C LYS A 25 -0.58 4.58 -12.63
N ILE A 26 0.34 3.88 -11.95
CA ILE A 26 0.43 3.85 -10.49
C ILE A 26 0.83 5.19 -9.90
N TRP A 27 1.79 5.87 -10.52
CA TRP A 27 2.19 7.21 -10.15
C TRP A 27 1.01 8.18 -10.22
N GLY A 28 0.22 8.11 -11.31
CA GLY A 28 -1.02 8.87 -11.44
C GLY A 28 -2.04 8.54 -10.35
N LEU A 29 -2.26 7.25 -10.04
CA LEU A 29 -3.15 6.84 -8.95
C LEU A 29 -2.68 7.34 -7.57
N LEU A 30 -1.39 7.25 -7.27
CA LEU A 30 -0.80 7.78 -6.03
C LEU A 30 -0.97 9.28 -5.92
N PHE A 31 -0.80 9.99 -7.03
CA PHE A 31 -1.00 11.43 -7.10
C PHE A 31 -2.46 11.81 -6.82
N VAL A 32 -3.40 11.14 -7.47
CA VAL A 32 -4.84 11.34 -7.26
C VAL A 32 -5.21 11.05 -5.81
N LEU A 33 -4.72 9.94 -5.25
CA LEU A 33 -5.03 9.55 -3.87
C LEU A 33 -4.43 10.51 -2.83
N SER A 34 -3.21 11.01 -3.09
CA SER A 34 -2.58 12.05 -2.27
C SER A 34 -3.34 13.37 -2.34
N THR A 35 -3.82 13.74 -3.53
CA THR A 35 -4.66 14.93 -3.73
C THR A 35 -6.00 14.78 -3.01
N LEU A 36 -6.60 13.59 -3.04
CA LEU A 36 -7.85 13.31 -2.32
C LEU A 36 -7.64 13.44 -0.81
N SER A 37 -6.50 12.99 -0.27
CA SER A 37 -6.15 13.19 1.14
C SER A 37 -6.08 14.68 1.51
N TYR A 38 -5.42 15.49 0.68
CA TYR A 38 -5.36 16.93 0.90
C TYR A 38 -6.75 17.59 0.81
N LEU A 39 -7.60 17.10 -0.09
CA LEU A 39 -8.95 17.61 -0.27
C LEU A 39 -9.86 17.28 0.94
N VAL A 40 -9.71 16.10 1.54
CA VAL A 40 -10.38 15.74 2.80
C VAL A 40 -9.99 16.70 3.92
N ASP A 41 -8.70 17.04 4.02
CA ASP A 41 -8.22 18.02 4.99
C ASP A 41 -8.73 19.44 4.68
N TYR A 42 -8.86 19.80 3.39
CA TYR A 42 -9.40 21.10 2.96
C TYR A 42 -10.88 21.28 3.32
N PHE A 43 -11.70 20.24 3.13
CA PHE A 43 -13.14 20.29 3.42
C PHE A 43 -13.48 20.40 4.92
N ASN A 44 -12.47 20.44 5.80
CA ASN A 44 -12.65 20.65 7.24
C ASN A 44 -13.73 19.74 7.85
N VAL A 45 -13.83 18.50 7.36
CA VAL A 45 -14.70 17.50 7.98
C VAL A 45 -14.28 17.34 9.44
N GLN A 46 -15.22 17.58 10.37
CA GLN A 46 -14.95 17.54 11.80
C GLN A 46 -15.37 16.20 12.41
N GLY A 47 -14.70 15.81 13.50
CA GLY A 47 -15.03 14.62 14.28
C GLY A 47 -14.59 13.29 13.64
N LEU A 48 -15.40 12.25 13.85
CA LEU A 48 -15.09 10.86 13.48
C LEU A 48 -14.89 10.68 11.97
N MET A 49 -15.61 11.45 11.15
CA MET A 49 -15.55 11.39 9.69
C MET A 49 -14.13 11.65 9.16
N ARG A 50 -13.42 12.64 9.73
CA ARG A 50 -12.03 12.92 9.35
C ARG A 50 -11.12 11.74 9.66
N TRP A 51 -11.29 11.17 10.85
CA TRP A 51 -10.46 10.07 11.32
C TRP A 51 -10.61 8.85 10.41
N VAL A 52 -11.86 8.48 10.07
CA VAL A 52 -12.14 7.37 9.16
C VAL A 52 -11.58 7.65 7.76
N LEU A 53 -11.80 8.83 7.19
CA LEU A 53 -11.31 9.14 5.85
C LEU A 53 -9.78 9.14 5.77
N ILE A 54 -9.08 9.73 6.75
CA ILE A 54 -7.60 9.72 6.78
C ILE A 54 -7.08 8.29 6.86
N VAL A 55 -7.63 7.46 7.75
CA VAL A 55 -7.20 6.06 7.90
C VAL A 55 -7.46 5.27 6.62
N VAL A 56 -8.63 5.41 5.99
CA VAL A 56 -8.96 4.75 4.73
C VAL A 56 -7.99 5.17 3.61
N LEU A 57 -7.68 6.47 3.49
CA LEU A 57 -6.74 6.96 2.48
C LEU A 57 -5.29 6.53 2.75
N MET A 58 -4.89 6.44 4.02
CA MET A 58 -3.60 5.87 4.40
C MET A 58 -3.48 4.39 4.04
N ILE A 59 -4.49 3.58 4.34
CA ILE A 59 -4.50 2.16 3.99
C ILE A 59 -4.53 1.98 2.47
N ALA A 60 -5.36 2.76 1.76
CA ALA A 60 -5.46 2.68 0.30
C ALA A 60 -4.11 2.99 -0.37
N LYS A 61 -3.40 4.04 0.08
CA LYS A 61 -2.10 4.39 -0.51
C LYS A 61 -1.04 3.35 -0.13
N ALA A 62 -1.04 2.87 1.12
CA ALA A 62 -0.11 1.85 1.57
C ALA A 62 -0.30 0.53 0.80
N GLY A 63 -1.54 0.08 0.62
CA GLY A 63 -1.86 -1.12 -0.16
C GLY A 63 -1.43 -0.99 -1.62
N LEU A 64 -1.62 0.18 -2.22
CA LEU A 64 -1.19 0.46 -3.59
C LEU A 64 0.34 0.46 -3.74
N ILE A 65 1.07 1.04 -2.77
CA ILE A 65 2.53 0.98 -2.72
C ILE A 65 3.02 -0.47 -2.53
N VAL A 66 2.44 -1.20 -1.58
CA VAL A 66 2.83 -2.60 -1.28
C VAL A 66 2.55 -3.52 -2.48
N SER A 67 1.42 -3.34 -3.18
CA SER A 67 1.09 -4.14 -4.36
C SER A 67 2.05 -3.92 -5.53
N ILE A 68 2.44 -2.66 -5.82
CA ILE A 68 3.24 -2.34 -7.02
C ILE A 68 4.72 -2.10 -6.73
N PHE A 69 5.07 -1.21 -5.80
CA PHE A 69 6.47 -0.89 -5.52
C PHE A 69 7.20 -2.03 -4.83
N MET A 70 6.47 -2.83 -4.04
CA MET A 70 6.98 -4.08 -3.47
C MET A 70 6.72 -5.30 -4.37
N HIS A 71 6.40 -5.09 -5.65
CA HIS A 71 6.37 -6.12 -6.71
C HIS A 71 5.63 -7.41 -6.30
N MET A 72 4.59 -7.27 -5.49
CA MET A 72 3.90 -8.38 -4.81
C MET A 72 3.15 -9.29 -5.80
N MET A 73 2.90 -8.80 -7.02
CA MET A 73 2.23 -9.55 -8.08
C MET A 73 3.15 -10.59 -8.76
N TRP A 74 4.48 -10.54 -8.55
CA TRP A 74 5.43 -11.37 -9.31
C TRP A 74 6.45 -12.14 -8.46
N GLU A 75 6.42 -12.03 -7.13
CA GLU A 75 7.27 -12.80 -6.22
C GLU A 75 6.51 -13.74 -5.28
N ARG A 76 7.25 -14.70 -4.74
CA ARG A 76 6.85 -15.74 -3.79
C ARG A 76 6.11 -15.16 -2.58
N LEU A 77 4.95 -15.76 -2.27
CA LEU A 77 4.09 -15.45 -1.11
C LEU A 77 4.86 -15.34 0.22
N ALA A 78 5.98 -16.04 0.37
CA ALA A 78 6.85 -15.97 1.54
C ALA A 78 7.35 -14.56 1.86
N LEU A 79 7.67 -13.72 0.86
CA LEU A 79 8.12 -12.34 1.08
C LEU A 79 6.96 -11.46 1.57
N VAL A 80 5.75 -11.70 1.05
CA VAL A 80 4.53 -11.01 1.49
C VAL A 80 4.28 -11.27 2.97
N TYR A 81 4.36 -12.54 3.39
CA TYR A 81 4.22 -12.91 4.79
C TYR A 81 5.32 -12.31 5.66
N ALA A 82 6.58 -12.28 5.20
CA ALA A 82 7.67 -11.70 5.97
C ALA A 82 7.48 -10.20 6.27
N ILE A 83 6.87 -9.43 5.36
CA ILE A 83 6.64 -7.98 5.54
C ILE A 83 5.31 -7.67 6.22
N LEU A 84 4.26 -8.47 5.96
CA LEU A 84 2.92 -8.22 6.49
C LEU A 84 2.71 -8.81 7.89
N ILE A 85 3.40 -9.91 8.24
CA ILE A 85 3.27 -10.53 9.56
C ILE A 85 3.74 -9.61 10.70
N PRO A 86 4.88 -8.90 10.62
CA PRO A 86 5.32 -8.01 11.69
C PRO A 86 4.30 -6.91 12.06
N PRO A 87 3.77 -6.10 11.11
CA PRO A 87 2.77 -5.08 11.44
C PRO A 87 1.43 -5.69 11.87
N LEU A 88 1.06 -6.86 11.34
CA LEU A 88 -0.16 -7.56 11.76
C LEU A 88 -0.05 -8.04 13.22
N CYS A 89 1.10 -8.59 13.60
CA CYS A 89 1.38 -9.01 14.97
C CYS A 89 1.28 -7.81 15.94
N LEU A 90 1.88 -6.67 15.57
CA LEU A 90 1.78 -5.44 16.36
C LEU A 90 0.34 -4.95 16.49
N LEU A 91 -0.46 -5.00 15.42
CA LEU A 91 -1.88 -4.65 15.48
C LEU A 91 -2.67 -5.56 16.43
N VAL A 92 -2.42 -6.87 16.40
CA VAL A 92 -3.06 -7.83 17.31
C VAL A 92 -2.68 -7.54 18.76
N LEU A 93 -1.39 -7.31 19.04
CA LEU A 93 -0.91 -6.97 20.38
C LEU A 93 -1.52 -5.65 20.88
N MET A 94 -1.60 -4.63 20.01
CA MET A 94 -2.24 -3.35 20.32
C MET A 94 -3.72 -3.53 20.66
N VAL A 95 -4.47 -4.30 19.87
CA VAL A 95 -5.90 -4.56 20.12
C VAL A 95 -6.11 -5.35 21.40
N LEU A 96 -5.28 -6.37 21.66
CA LEU A 96 -5.33 -7.13 22.91
C LEU A 96 -5.08 -6.23 24.13
N MET A 97 -4.07 -5.36 24.06
CA MET A 97 -3.77 -4.42 25.14
C MET A 97 -4.87 -3.37 25.32
N ALA A 98 -5.51 -2.92 24.24
CA ALA A 98 -6.67 -2.04 24.32
C ALA A 98 -7.88 -2.72 24.97
N ALA A 99 -8.11 -4.00 24.68
CA ALA A 99 -9.18 -4.79 25.30
C ALA A 99 -8.94 -4.98 26.81
N GLU A 100 -7.72 -5.31 27.22
CA GLU A 100 -7.32 -5.41 28.64
C GLU A 100 -7.45 -4.08 29.38
N ALA A 101 -7.07 -2.97 28.74
CA ALA A 101 -7.24 -1.63 29.31
C ALA A 101 -8.72 -1.29 29.54
N HIS A 102 -9.59 -1.62 28.59
CA HIS A 102 -11.03 -1.41 28.72
C HIS A 102 -11.66 -2.30 29.81
N HIS A 103 -11.23 -3.57 29.90
CA HIS A 103 -11.66 -4.48 30.96
C HIS A 103 -11.23 -3.97 32.35
N THR A 104 -9.98 -3.53 32.49
CA THR A 104 -9.45 -2.95 33.73
C THR A 104 -10.21 -1.68 34.13
N PHE A 105 -10.52 -0.81 33.16
CA PHE A 105 -11.30 0.40 33.40
C PHE A 105 -12.73 0.08 33.88
N GLY A 106 -13.41 -0.88 33.23
CA GLY A 106 -14.75 -1.32 33.63
C GLY A 106 -14.79 -1.93 35.03
N MET A 107 -13.79 -2.75 35.38
CA MET A 107 -13.68 -3.32 36.72
C MET A 107 -13.42 -2.26 37.79
N ARG A 108 -12.66 -1.20 37.48
CA ARG A 108 -12.46 -0.07 38.39
C ARG A 108 -13.74 0.71 38.64
N GLU A 109 -14.52 1.00 37.60
CA GLU A 109 -15.81 1.70 37.73
C GLU A 109 -16.83 0.89 38.57
N LEU A 110 -16.80 -0.44 38.46
CA LEU A 110 -17.70 -1.34 39.21
C LEU A 110 -17.31 -1.52 40.68
N PHE A 111 -16.01 -1.55 41.00
CA PHE A 111 -15.51 -1.81 42.38
C PHE A 111 -15.11 -0.56 43.17
N PHE A 112 -14.74 0.55 42.51
CA PHE A 112 -14.34 1.82 43.16
C PHE A 112 -15.41 2.90 43.07
N ARG A 113 -16.67 2.50 42.87
CA ARG A 113 -17.82 3.30 43.26
C ARG A 113 -18.04 3.19 44.77
#